data_AF-A0A7T5CL90-F1
#
_entry.id   AF-A0A7T5CL90-F1
#
_cell.length_a   1.000
_cell.length_b   1.000
_cell.length_c   1.000
_cell.angle_alpha   90.00
_cell.angle_beta   90.00
_cell.angle_gamma   90.00
#
_symmetry.space_group_name_H-M   'P 1'
#
loop_
_entity.id
_entity.type
_entity.pdbx_description
1 polymer ?
#
loop_
_entity_poly.entity_id
_entity_poly.type
_entity_poly.pdbx_seq_one_letter_code
_entity_poly.pdbx_strand_id
1 'polypeptide(L)' 'MMLKQAMRAFRRRLKLKLDAATSREAERIFAIQPPTTYPDYVWDELVTQGKLLREGKGFYRLPQ' A
#
# COMPACT_ATOMS: atom_id res chain seq x y z
N MET A 1 14.45 -2.72 -10.60
CA MET A 1 14.31 -3.34 -9.26
C MET A 1 12.85 -3.42 -8.90
N MET A 2 12.33 -4.65 -8.81
CA MET A 2 10.91 -5.00 -8.63
C MET A 2 10.24 -4.29 -7.44
N LEU A 3 10.97 -4.13 -6.32
CA LEU A 3 10.50 -3.41 -5.12
C LEU A 3 10.15 -1.94 -5.39
N LYS A 4 10.96 -1.24 -6.19
CA LYS A 4 10.70 0.17 -6.54
C LYS A 4 9.44 0.30 -7.41
N GLN A 5 9.21 -0.66 -8.31
CA GLN A 5 8.03 -0.69 -9.18
C GLN A 5 6.78 -1.06 -8.37
N ALA A 6 6.87 -2.03 -7.46
CA ALA A 6 5.79 -2.39 -6.54
C ALA A 6 5.38 -1.19 -5.66
N MET A 7 6.35 -0.47 -5.08
CA MET A 7 6.07 0.73 -4.29
C MET A 7 5.40 1.84 -5.11
N ARG A 8 5.81 2.04 -6.37
CA ARG A 8 5.13 3.00 -7.28
C ARG A 8 3.70 2.56 -7.58
N ALA A 9 3.47 1.28 -7.82
CA ALA A 9 2.14 0.74 -8.06
C ALA A 9 1.23 0.89 -6.83
N PHE A 10 1.75 0.61 -5.64
CA PHE A 10 1.05 0.80 -4.36
C PHE A 10 0.65 2.26 -4.16
N ARG A 11 1.58 3.20 -4.30
CA ARG A 11 1.29 4.65 -4.19
C ARG A 11 0.25 5.11 -5.19
N ARG A 12 0.31 4.63 -6.44
CA ARG A 12 -0.69 4.96 -7.47
C ARG A 12 -2.07 4.47 -7.07
N ARG A 13 -2.19 3.23 -6.56
CA ARG A 13 -3.46 2.66 -6.09
C ARG A 13 -3.98 3.38 -4.85
N LEU A 14 -3.10 3.73 -3.93
CA LEU A 14 -3.43 4.52 -2.75
C LEU A 14 -4.00 5.87 -3.15
N LYS A 15 -3.32 6.60 -4.04
CA LYS A 15 -3.80 7.88 -4.58
C LYS A 15 -5.19 7.74 -5.21
N LEU A 16 -5.40 6.74 -6.06
CA LEU A 16 -6.72 6.50 -6.67
C LEU A 16 -7.81 6.24 -5.63
N LYS A 17 -7.49 5.56 -4.53
CA LYS A 17 -8.44 5.32 -3.44
C LYS A 17 -8.74 6.60 -2.66
N LEU A 18 -7.73 7.44 -2.44
CA LEU A 18 -7.88 8.77 -1.85
C LEU A 18 -8.69 9.72 -2.74
N ASP A 19 -8.45 9.72 -4.06
CA ASP A 19 -9.18 10.54 -5.04
C ASP A 19 -10.67 10.13 -5.11
N ALA A 20 -10.97 8.84 -4.90
CA ALA A 20 -12.33 8.32 -4.84
C ALA A 20 -13.01 8.48 -3.47
N ALA A 21 -12.25 8.83 -2.43
CA ALA A 21 -12.75 8.97 -1.07
C ALA A 21 -13.26 10.39 -0.81
N THR A 22 -14.33 10.51 -0.03
CA THR A 22 -14.72 11.83 0.50
C THR A 22 -13.64 12.32 1.47
N SER A 23 -13.52 13.63 1.70
CA SER A 23 -12.46 14.20 2.56
C SER A 23 -12.36 13.54 3.95
N ARG A 24 -13.50 13.08 4.50
CA ARG A 24 -13.57 12.39 5.79
C ARG A 24 -13.16 10.91 5.73
N GLU A 25 -13.30 10.27 4.57
CA GLU A 25 -12.83 8.90 4.34
C GLU A 25 -11.36 8.86 3.95
N ALA A 26 -10.87 9.87 3.21
CA ALA A 26 -9.47 10.05 2.87
C ALA A 26 -8.57 10.05 4.12
N GLU A 27 -8.99 10.76 5.18
CA GLU A 27 -8.31 10.77 6.48
C GLU A 27 -8.34 9.40 7.20
N ARG A 28 -9.31 8.53 6.86
CA ARG A 28 -9.48 7.21 7.48
C ARG A 28 -8.93 6.06 6.65
N ILE A 29 -8.50 6.29 5.40
CA ILE A 29 -7.87 5.26 4.57
C ILE A 29 -6.43 5.09 5.06
N PHE A 30 -6.30 4.25 6.09
CA PHE A 30 -4.99 3.88 6.62
C PHE A 30 -4.39 2.75 5.78
N ALA A 31 -5.16 1.71 5.44
CA ALA A 31 -4.63 0.52 4.76
C ALA A 31 -5.38 0.15 3.47
N ILE A 32 -4.64 -0.39 2.49
CA ILE A 32 -5.18 -0.88 1.22
C ILE A 32 -4.61 -2.26 0.88
N GLN A 33 -5.37 -3.03 0.10
CA GLN A 33 -4.83 -4.23 -0.52
C GLN A 33 -3.87 -3.85 -1.66
N PRO A 34 -2.70 -4.49 -1.72
CA PRO A 34 -1.72 -4.22 -2.75
C PRO A 34 -2.23 -4.77 -4.10
N PRO A 35 -1.66 -4.31 -5.22
CA PRO A 35 -1.94 -4.90 -6.52
C PRO A 35 -1.45 -6.36 -6.59
N THR A 36 -2.28 -7.26 -7.15
CA THR A 36 -1.98 -8.68 -7.38
C THR A 36 -0.91 -8.92 -8.45
N THR A 37 -0.44 -7.86 -9.10
CA THR A 37 0.61 -7.90 -10.12
C THR A 37 2.00 -8.19 -9.56
N TYR A 38 2.17 -8.09 -8.24
CA TYR A 38 3.41 -8.43 -7.55
C TYR A 38 3.13 -9.50 -6.49
N PRO A 39 4.03 -10.49 -6.36
CA PRO A 39 3.91 -11.56 -5.37
C PRO A 39 4.07 -11.04 -3.94
N ASP A 40 3.49 -11.77 -2.99
CA ASP A 40 3.39 -11.36 -1.59
C ASP A 40 4.75 -11.07 -0.92
N TYR A 41 5.78 -11.84 -1.27
CA TYR A 41 7.14 -11.64 -0.73
C TYR A 41 7.71 -10.24 -1.04
N VAL A 42 7.27 -9.58 -2.12
CA VAL A 42 7.71 -8.21 -2.46
C VAL A 42 7.13 -7.21 -1.48
N TRP A 43 5.90 -7.44 -1.03
CA TRP A 43 5.23 -6.61 -0.02
C TRP A 43 5.83 -6.87 1.36
N ASP A 44 6.13 -8.13 1.69
CA ASP A 44 6.80 -8.48 2.93
C ASP A 44 8.21 -7.87 3.00
N GLU A 45 8.97 -7.85 1.91
CA GLU A 45 10.25 -7.14 1.87
C GLU A 45 10.11 -5.63 2.07
N LEU A 46 9.09 -5.00 1.49
CA LEU A 46 8.81 -3.59 1.76
C LEU A 46 8.43 -3.33 3.22
N VAL A 47 7.83 -4.31 3.91
CA VAL A 47 7.56 -4.25 5.36
C VAL A 47 8.84 -4.42 6.16
N THR A 48 9.69 -5.39 5.82
CA THR A 48 11.01 -5.59 6.44
C THR A 48 11.89 -4.35 6.31
N GLN A 49 11.83 -3.66 5.17
CA GLN A 49 12.53 -2.39 4.94
C GLN A 49 11.90 -1.19 5.64
N GLY A 50 10.80 -1.35 6.37
CA GLY A 50 10.08 -0.27 7.05
C GLY A 50 9.37 0.70 6.10
N LYS A 51 9.19 0.32 4.82
CA LYS A 51 8.52 1.17 3.81
C LYS A 51 7.00 1.01 3.81
N LEU A 52 6.51 -0.11 4.30
CA LEU A 52 5.09 -0.41 4.49
C LEU A 52 4.89 -1.01 5.88
N LEU A 53 3.67 -0.92 6.38
CA LEU A 53 3.24 -1.62 7.59
C LEU A 53 2.12 -2.60 7.21
N ARG A 54 2.23 -3.84 7.72
CA ARG A 54 1.23 -4.89 7.51
C ARG A 54 0.16 -4.78 8.60
N GLU A 55 -1.07 -4.50 8.21
CA GLU A 55 -2.21 -4.33 9.14
C GLU A 55 -3.01 -5.63 9.33
N GLY A 56 -2.77 -6.64 8.50
CA GLY A 56 -3.43 -7.95 8.56
C GLY A 56 -4.35 -8.20 7.36
N LYS A 57 -4.77 -9.47 7.15
CA LYS A 57 -5.65 -9.90 6.04
C LYS A 57 -5.17 -9.46 4.63
N GLY A 58 -3.87 -9.31 4.43
CA GLY A 58 -3.28 -8.85 3.16
C GLY A 58 -3.41 -7.33 2.92
N PHE A 59 -3.71 -6.54 3.97
CA PHE A 59 -3.72 -5.09 3.90
C PHE A 59 -2.39 -4.50 4.34
N TYR A 60 -1.95 -3.48 3.62
CA TYR A 60 -0.73 -2.74 3.87
C TYR A 60 -1.03 -1.25 3.94
N ARG A 61 -0.27 -0.53 4.76
CA ARG A 61 -0.33 0.92 4.87
C ARG A 61 1.04 1.57 4.73
N LEU A 62 1.04 2.87 4.48
CA LEU A 62 2.26 3.65 4.64
C LEU A 62 2.59 3.80 6.14
N PRO A 63 3.88 3.73 6.52
CA PRO A 63 4.31 4.23 7.81
C PRO A 63 3.93 5.71 7.91
N GLN A 64 3.39 6.10 9.07
CA GLN A 64 3.00 7.47 9.36
C GLN A 64 4.25 8.34 9.62
#